data_AF-A0A1V4HPR9-F1
#
_entry.id   AF-A0A1V4HPR9-F1
#
_cell.length_a   1.000
_cell.length_b   1.000
_cell.length_c   1.000
_cell.angle_alpha   90.00
_cell.angle_beta   90.00
_cell.angle_gamma   90.00
#
_symmetry.space_group_name_H-M   'P 1'
#
loop_
_entity.id
_entity.type
_entity.pdbx_description
1 polymer ?
#
loop_
_entity_poly.entity_id
_entity_poly.type
_entity_poly.pdbx_seq_one_letter_code
_entity_poly.pdbx_strand_id
1 'polypeptide(L)'
;MNESLMDTFKRYYEDYRSASNVDQSFTDAYQAISYHVIDVTEQLAQEGNLTDIQQLIREFREIGLATGPSNDAMKDRFEQELVEKVLDR
;
A
#
# COMPACT_ATOMS: atom_id res chain seq x y z
N MET A 1 -11.62 13.26 2.60
CA MET A 1 -10.62 12.54 3.43
C MET A 1 -9.60 11.99 2.47
N ASN A 2 -8.33 12.37 2.58
CA ASN A 2 -7.26 11.71 1.80
C ASN A 2 -7.15 10.28 2.34
N GLU A 3 -7.28 9.29 1.46
CA GLU A 3 -7.00 7.87 1.71
C GLU A 3 -5.58 7.72 2.29
N SER A 4 -5.39 6.90 3.32
CA SER A 4 -4.04 6.66 3.85
C SER A 4 -3.22 5.82 2.87
N LEU A 5 -1.89 5.90 2.93
CA LEU A 5 -1.04 5.10 2.04
C LEU A 5 -1.24 3.59 2.26
N MET A 6 -1.60 3.19 3.49
CA MET A 6 -1.95 1.82 3.82
C MET A 6 -3.24 1.38 3.11
N ASP A 7 -4.25 2.23 3.07
CA ASP A 7 -5.51 1.92 2.39
C ASP A 7 -5.29 1.79 0.87
N THR A 8 -4.48 2.68 0.28
CA THR A 8 -4.06 2.56 -1.12
C THR A 8 -3.30 1.26 -1.38
N PHE A 9 -2.42 0.84 -0.46
CA PHE A 9 -1.68 -0.42 -0.59
C PHE A 9 -2.63 -1.62 -0.56
N LYS A 10 -3.60 -1.65 0.36
CA LYS A 10 -4.63 -2.70 0.41
C LYS A 10 -5.46 -2.73 -0.87
N ARG A 11 -5.86 -1.58 -1.40
CA ARG A 11 -6.61 -1.48 -2.65
C ARG A 11 -5.83 -2.08 -3.82
N TYR A 12 -4.55 -1.74 -3.98
CA TYR A 12 -3.71 -2.39 -4.99
C TYR A 12 -3.61 -3.89 -4.78
N TYR A 13 -3.48 -4.34 -3.54
CA TYR A 13 -3.47 -5.77 -3.24
C TYR A 13 -4.75 -6.48 -3.66
N GLU A 14 -5.92 -5.93 -3.31
CA GLU A 14 -7.22 -6.47 -3.74
C GLU A 14 -7.33 -6.55 -5.27
N ASP A 15 -6.90 -5.50 -5.97
CA ASP A 15 -6.91 -5.44 -7.43
C ASP A 15 -6.04 -6.56 -8.03
N TYR A 16 -4.81 -6.75 -7.54
CA TYR A 16 -3.91 -7.82 -8.01
C TYR A 16 -4.39 -9.22 -7.61
N ARG A 17 -5.01 -9.37 -6.44
CA ARG A 17 -5.55 -10.66 -5.96
C ARG A 17 -6.65 -11.23 -6.85
N SER A 18 -7.31 -10.39 -7.64
CA SER A 18 -8.27 -10.83 -8.65
C SER A 18 -7.63 -11.64 -9.80
N ALA A 19 -6.33 -11.48 -10.03
CA ALA A 19 -5.60 -12.04 -11.17
C ALA A 19 -4.44 -12.98 -10.80
N SER A 20 -3.91 -12.86 -9.58
CA SER A 20 -2.66 -13.52 -9.15
C SER A 20 -2.79 -14.20 -7.78
N ASN A 21 -1.80 -15.04 -7.43
CA ASN A 21 -1.69 -15.65 -6.10
C ASN A 21 -1.26 -14.63 -5.03
N VAL A 22 -1.31 -15.01 -3.75
CA VAL A 22 -1.02 -14.16 -2.59
C VAL A 22 0.35 -13.48 -2.67
N ASP A 23 1.42 -14.26 -2.82
CA ASP A 23 2.79 -13.73 -2.80
C ASP A 23 3.06 -12.79 -3.97
N GLN A 24 2.59 -13.14 -5.17
CA GLN A 24 2.74 -12.29 -6.35
C GLN A 24 1.93 -11.01 -6.21
N SER A 25 0.67 -11.11 -5.77
CA SER A 25 -0.21 -9.94 -5.60
C SER A 25 0.34 -8.97 -4.56
N PHE A 26 0.90 -9.49 -3.47
CA PHE A 26 1.53 -8.65 -2.45
C PHE A 26 2.77 -7.95 -2.98
N THR A 27 3.61 -8.68 -3.72
CA THR A 27 4.81 -8.13 -4.36
C THR A 27 4.43 -7.03 -5.35
N ASP A 28 3.45 -7.28 -6.22
CA ASP A 28 2.97 -6.34 -7.23
C ASP A 28 2.34 -5.11 -6.58
N ALA A 29 1.53 -5.29 -5.54
CA ALA A 29 0.95 -4.19 -4.78
C ALA A 29 2.01 -3.34 -4.07
N TYR A 30 3.08 -3.96 -3.55
CA TYR A 30 4.19 -3.24 -2.93
C TYR A 30 5.02 -2.44 -3.95
N GLN A 31 5.19 -2.97 -5.16
CA GLN A 31 5.80 -2.23 -6.27
C GLN A 31 4.90 -1.06 -6.70
N ALA A 32 3.60 -1.29 -6.85
CA ALA A 32 2.63 -0.28 -7.24
C ALA A 32 2.56 0.88 -6.22
N ILE A 33 2.54 0.58 -4.92
CA ILE A 33 2.55 1.63 -3.89
C ILE A 33 3.88 2.41 -3.88
N SER A 34 4.99 1.76 -4.21
CA SER A 34 6.29 2.43 -4.33
C SER A 34 6.30 3.44 -5.48
N TYR A 35 5.74 3.07 -6.65
CA TYR A 35 5.57 4.00 -7.77
C TYR A 35 4.60 5.13 -7.42
N HIS A 36 3.48 4.81 -6.77
CA HIS A 36 2.52 5.81 -6.31
C HIS A 36 3.17 6.86 -5.40
N VAL A 37 4.04 6.45 -4.46
CA VAL A 37 4.78 7.39 -3.60
C VAL A 37 5.70 8.30 -4.41
N ILE A 38 6.36 7.79 -5.44
CA ILE A 38 7.23 8.59 -6.32
C ILE A 38 6.39 9.65 -7.05
N ASP A 39 5.29 9.24 -7.68
CA ASP A 39 4.43 10.13 -8.46
C ASP A 39 3.80 11.23 -7.59
N VAL A 40 3.27 10.86 -6.41
CA VAL A 40 2.67 11.82 -5.48
C VAL A 40 3.73 12.75 -4.91
N THR A 41 4.94 12.27 -4.64
CA THR A 41 6.05 13.12 -4.19
C THR A 41 6.42 14.16 -5.25
N GLU A 42 6.48 13.76 -6.53
CA GLU A 42 6.74 14.69 -7.64
C GLU A 42 5.68 15.78 -7.69
N GLN A 43 4.40 15.40 -7.67
CA GLN A 43 3.29 16.35 -7.71
C GLN A 43 3.36 17.35 -6.54
N LEU A 44 3.52 16.85 -5.31
CA LEU A 44 3.60 17.70 -4.11
C LEU A 44 4.83 18.62 -4.13
N ALA A 45 5.94 18.17 -4.73
CA ALA A 45 7.14 18.99 -4.87
C ALA A 45 6.93 20.15 -5.86
N GLN A 46 6.21 19.91 -6.97
CA GLN A 46 5.82 20.96 -7.92
C GLN A 46 4.89 21.99 -7.28
N GLU A 47 4.02 21.56 -6.35
CA GLU A 47 3.12 22.41 -5.58
C GLU A 47 3.82 23.13 -4.40
N GLY A 48 5.08 22.78 -4.09
CA GLY A 48 5.82 23.33 -2.95
C GLY A 48 5.33 22.82 -1.58
N ASN A 49 4.55 21.74 -1.56
CA ASN A 49 3.92 21.22 -0.35
C ASN A 49 4.81 20.20 0.38
N LEU A 50 5.87 20.71 1.03
CA LEU A 50 6.85 19.88 1.73
C LEU A 50 6.29 19.14 2.95
N THR A 51 5.24 19.67 3.59
CA THR A 51 4.60 19.04 4.76
C THR A 51 3.96 17.71 4.36
N ASP A 52 3.23 17.69 3.26
CA ASP A 52 2.55 16.48 2.79
C ASP A 52 3.55 15.45 2.25
N ILE A 53 4.68 15.89 1.66
CA ILE A 53 5.80 15.00 1.32
C ILE A 53 6.35 14.32 2.58
N GLN A 54 6.57 15.08 3.66
CA GLN A 54 7.07 14.51 4.91
C GLN A 54 6.11 13.46 5.47
N GLN A 55 4.81 13.73 5.42
CA GLN A 55 3.78 12.79 5.87
C GLN A 55 3.75 11.52 4.99
N LEU A 56 3.76 11.68 3.67
CA LEU A 56 3.78 10.57 2.71
C LEU A 56 5.00 9.65 2.93
N ILE A 57 6.18 10.23 3.06
CA ILE A 57 7.42 9.47 3.29
C ILE A 57 7.41 8.79 4.66
N ARG A 58 6.79 9.40 5.68
CA ARG A 58 6.62 8.77 6.99
C ARG A 58 5.73 7.52 6.89
N GLU A 59 4.57 7.63 6.26
CA GLU A 59 3.67 6.48 6.07
C GLU A 59 4.33 5.37 5.26
N PHE A 60 5.07 5.72 4.21
CA PHE A 60 5.79 4.73 3.39
C PHE A 60 6.87 3.99 4.19
N ARG A 61 7.57 4.68 5.09
CA ARG A 61 8.52 4.03 6.02
C ARG A 61 7.81 3.10 6.99
N GLU A 62 6.66 3.49 7.52
CA GLU A 62 5.86 2.66 8.41
C GLU A 62 5.42 1.36 7.70
N ILE A 63 5.01 1.45 6.42
CA ILE A 63 4.75 0.27 5.58
C ILE A 63 6.01 -0.57 5.42
N GLY A 64 7.15 0.02 5.05
CA GLY A 64 8.42 -0.70 4.85
C GLY A 64 8.90 -1.45 6.12
N LEU A 65 8.68 -0.86 7.30
CA LEU A 65 8.96 -1.51 8.58
C LEU A 65 8.01 -2.68 8.86
N ALA A 66 6.73 -2.54 8.48
CA ALA A 66 5.73 -3.59 8.62
C ALA A 66 5.96 -4.75 7.64
N THR A 67 6.46 -4.50 6.43
CA THR A 67 6.80 -5.55 5.46
C THR A 67 8.04 -6.34 5.86
N GLY A 68 9.09 -5.72 6.42
CA GLY A 68 10.23 -6.40 7.03
C GLY A 68 10.84 -7.56 6.19
N PRO A 69 11.65 -8.46 6.80
CA PRO A 69 12.28 -9.56 6.09
C PRO A 69 11.35 -10.74 5.73
N SER A 70 10.24 -10.90 6.45
CA SER A 70 9.34 -12.06 6.27
C SER A 70 8.01 -11.72 5.62
N ASN A 71 7.55 -10.45 5.62
CA ASN A 71 6.24 -9.96 5.11
C ASN A 71 4.98 -10.80 5.38
N ASP A 72 5.08 -11.96 6.02
CA ASP A 72 4.02 -12.95 6.19
C ASP A 72 2.89 -12.41 7.06
N ALA A 73 3.23 -11.76 8.17
CA ALA A 73 2.22 -11.16 9.05
C ALA A 73 1.38 -10.07 8.35
N MET A 74 1.99 -9.32 7.42
CA MET A 74 1.28 -8.28 6.68
C MET A 74 0.45 -8.87 5.54
N LYS A 75 0.97 -9.89 4.84
CA LYS A 75 0.24 -10.68 3.84
C LYS A 75 -0.99 -11.36 4.46
N ASP A 76 -0.81 -12.04 5.59
CA ASP A 76 -1.89 -12.74 6.30
C ASP A 76 -2.99 -11.76 6.72
N ARG A 77 -2.61 -10.57 7.20
CA ARG A 77 -3.56 -9.52 7.54
C ARG A 77 -4.34 -9.03 6.31
N PHE A 78 -3.66 -8.82 5.18
CA PHE A 78 -4.31 -8.39 3.94
C PHE A 78 -5.28 -9.45 3.42
N GLU A 79 -4.89 -10.73 3.49
CA GLU A 79 -5.76 -11.84 3.14
C GLU A 79 -6.98 -11.94 4.05
N GLN A 80 -6.78 -11.81 5.36
CA GLN A 80 -7.88 -11.84 6.32
C GLN A 80 -8.90 -10.73 6.04
N GLU A 81 -8.43 -9.49 5.91
CA GLU A 81 -9.28 -8.33 5.65
C GLU A 81 -10.03 -8.45 4.31
N LEU A 82 -9.37 -8.99 3.27
CA LEU A 82 -10.01 -9.25 1.97
C LEU A 82 -11.10 -10.32 2.07
N VAL A 83 -10.84 -11.42 2.78
CA VAL A 83 -11.83 -12.48 2.98
C VAL A 83 -13.03 -11.98 3.78
N GLU A 84 -12.80 -11.23 4.87
CA GLU A 84 -13.86 -10.60 5.65
C GLU A 84 -14.74 -9.70 4.78
N LYS A 85 -14.13 -8.85 3.93
CA LYS A 85 -14.84 -7.98 2.99
C LYS A 85 -15.68 -8.72 1.94
N VAL A 86 -15.26 -9.93 1.54
CA VAL A 86 -16.01 -10.78 0.60
C VAL A 86 -17.17 -11.48 1.29
N LEU A 87 -17.00 -11.90 2.54
CA LEU A 87 -18.03 -12.60 3.31
C LEU A 87 -19.13 -11.67 3.83
N ASP A 88 -18.79 -10.41 4.09
CA ASP A 88 -19.74 -9.35 4.49
C ASP A 88 -20.54 -8.75 3.33
N ARG A 89 -20.50 -9.39 2.14
CA ARG A 89 -21.11 -8.93 0.88
C ARG A 89 -22.30 -9.77 0.45
#